data_AF-A0A1N7EQI0-F1
#
_entry.id   AF-A0A1N7EQI0-F1
#
_cell.length_a   1.000
_cell.length_b   1.000
_cell.length_c   1.000
_cell.angle_alpha   90.00
_cell.angle_beta   90.00
_cell.angle_gamma   90.00
#
_symmetry.space_group_name_H-M   'P 1'
#
loop_
_entity.id
_entity.type
_entity.pdbx_description
1 polymer ?
#
loop_
_entity_poly.entity_id
_entity_poly.type
_entity_poly.pdbx_seq_one_letter_code
_entity_poly.pdbx_strand_id
1 'polypeptide(L)'
;MAMNPVRVDALVDLAYGALIVLSIGLIVTGETNVGIAFGIGVFASYVVHVVWKMARFDPDWMTQAVEQTVEEQVEAVQTQVEETVEKQVEGVQEQVEQTVEKQVEGVQTQVEETVEEQVEGVQTQVEETVEEQVEGVQTQVEETVEKQVEGVQTQVEETVEEQVEGVQTQVEETVEEQVEGVQTQVEEVVEQSVEETVERQVEAVQTQVEDVKERVERRPREAEIEEIVEGSVGDDADEE
;
A
#
# COMPACT_ATOMS: atom_id res chain seq x y z
N MET A 1 -49.63 -44.45 78.76
CA MET A 1 -49.50 -45.54 77.77
C MET A 1 -50.75 -45.51 76.90
N ALA A 2 -50.72 -44.76 75.79
CA ALA A 2 -51.86 -44.70 74.88
C ALA A 2 -51.96 -46.03 74.13
N MET A 3 -52.99 -46.83 74.40
CA MET A 3 -53.25 -48.05 73.65
C MET A 3 -53.69 -47.66 72.23
N ASN A 4 -53.14 -48.34 71.22
CA ASN A 4 -53.51 -48.08 69.83
C ASN A 4 -55.02 -48.30 69.65
N PRO A 5 -55.79 -47.30 69.18
CA PRO A 5 -57.25 -47.39 69.09
C PRO A 5 -57.72 -48.59 68.28
N VAL A 6 -56.95 -49.02 67.27
CA VAL A 6 -57.25 -50.23 66.46
C VAL A 6 -57.20 -51.51 67.29
N ARG A 7 -56.29 -51.59 68.28
CA ARG A 7 -56.17 -52.76 69.15
C ARG A 7 -57.27 -52.81 70.21
N VAL A 8 -57.67 -51.64 70.72
CA VAL A 8 -58.78 -51.53 71.66
C VAL A 8 -60.08 -51.94 70.98
N ASP A 9 -60.28 -51.49 69.75
CA ASP A 9 -61.45 -51.78 68.94
C ASP A 9 -61.58 -53.27 68.59
N ALA A 10 -60.50 -53.90 68.12
CA ALA A 10 -60.47 -55.34 67.85
C ALA A 10 -60.70 -56.18 69.13
N LEU A 11 -60.22 -55.71 70.28
CA LEU A 11 -60.42 -56.39 71.57
C LEU A 11 -61.88 -56.27 72.03
N VAL A 12 -62.49 -55.10 71.85
CA VAL A 12 -63.90 -54.86 72.16
C VAL A 12 -64.81 -55.71 71.27
N ASP A 13 -64.54 -55.77 69.96
CA ASP A 13 -65.29 -56.61 69.03
C ASP A 13 -65.17 -58.10 69.37
N LEU A 14 -63.97 -58.57 69.74
CA LEU A 14 -63.74 -59.94 70.19
C LEU A 14 -64.48 -60.25 71.50
N ALA A 15 -64.54 -59.28 72.43
CA ALA A 15 -65.29 -59.42 73.68
C ALA A 15 -66.80 -59.51 73.42
N TYR A 16 -67.37 -58.66 72.56
CA TYR A 16 -68.77 -58.77 72.15
C TYR A 16 -69.07 -60.10 71.45
N GLY A 17 -68.18 -60.56 70.56
CA GLY A 17 -68.29 -61.87 69.92
C GLY A 17 -68.32 -63.02 70.94
N ALA A 18 -67.44 -62.99 71.94
CA ALA A 18 -67.43 -63.97 73.03
C ALA A 18 -68.72 -63.91 73.87
N LEU A 19 -69.24 -62.70 74.14
CA LEU A 19 -70.50 -62.51 74.86
C LEU A 19 -71.72 -63.00 74.05
N ILE A 20 -71.70 -62.87 72.72
CA ILE A 20 -72.75 -63.43 71.85
C ILE A 20 -72.70 -64.96 71.88
N VAL A 21 -71.52 -65.57 71.78
CA VAL A 21 -71.37 -67.04 71.90
C VAL A 21 -71.83 -67.53 73.28
N LEU A 22 -71.51 -66.79 74.34
CA LEU A 22 -72.01 -67.07 75.69
C LEU A 22 -73.54 -66.96 75.76
N SER A 23 -74.12 -65.94 75.12
CA SER A 23 -75.58 -65.77 75.01
C SER A 23 -76.22 -66.97 74.32
N ILE A 24 -75.64 -67.44 73.21
CA ILE A 24 -76.14 -68.61 72.48
C ILE A 24 -76.03 -69.87 73.35
N GLY A 25 -74.91 -70.06 74.07
CA GLY A 25 -74.74 -71.15 75.02
C GLY A 25 -75.84 -71.17 76.09
N LEU A 26 -76.14 -70.02 76.69
CA LEU A 26 -77.22 -69.88 77.67
C LEU A 26 -78.61 -70.20 77.10
N ILE A 27 -78.87 -69.86 75.83
CA ILE A 27 -80.12 -70.21 75.15
C ILE A 27 -80.23 -71.73 74.96
N VAL A 28 -79.13 -72.41 74.65
CA VAL A 28 -79.11 -73.85 74.33
C VAL A 28 -79.13 -74.72 75.58
N THR A 29 -78.43 -74.33 76.66
CA THR A 29 -78.27 -75.18 77.86
C THR A 29 -79.03 -74.69 79.09
N GLY A 30 -79.60 -73.49 79.06
CA GLY A 30 -80.26 -72.84 80.21
C GLY A 30 -81.65 -72.29 79.88
N GLU A 31 -82.07 -71.24 80.60
CA GLU A 31 -83.37 -70.60 80.38
C GLU A 31 -83.34 -69.71 79.12
N THR A 32 -84.13 -70.09 78.10
CA THR A 32 -84.21 -69.39 76.81
C THR A 32 -84.54 -67.90 76.95
N ASN A 33 -85.44 -67.53 77.88
CA ASN A 33 -85.83 -66.14 78.11
C ASN A 33 -84.64 -65.29 78.62
N VAL A 34 -83.82 -65.85 79.51
CA VAL A 34 -82.63 -65.18 80.06
C VAL A 34 -81.57 -65.01 78.97
N GLY A 35 -81.35 -66.05 78.17
CA GLY A 35 -80.42 -66.00 77.04
C GLY A 35 -80.81 -64.97 75.97
N ILE A 36 -82.11 -64.83 75.67
CA ILE A 36 -82.61 -63.82 74.72
C ILE A 36 -82.47 -62.40 75.29
N ALA A 37 -82.87 -62.17 76.55
CA ALA A 37 -82.74 -60.86 77.19
C ALA A 37 -81.28 -60.40 77.29
N PHE A 38 -80.37 -61.32 77.63
CA PHE A 38 -78.94 -61.07 77.64
C PHE A 38 -78.41 -60.74 76.24
N GLY A 39 -78.78 -61.53 75.22
CA GLY A 39 -78.38 -61.28 73.84
C GLY A 39 -78.85 -59.92 73.30
N ILE A 40 -80.08 -59.51 73.60
CA ILE A 40 -80.61 -58.19 73.23
C ILE A 40 -79.84 -57.07 73.95
N GLY A 41 -79.51 -57.25 75.23
CA GLY A 41 -78.71 -56.29 75.99
C GLY A 41 -77.30 -56.11 75.42
N VAL A 42 -76.62 -57.21 75.11
CA VAL A 42 -75.29 -57.20 74.46
C VAL A 42 -75.36 -56.52 73.10
N PHE A 43 -76.40 -56.80 72.30
CA PHE A 43 -76.60 -56.19 70.99
C PHE A 43 -76.88 -54.67 71.09
N ALA A 44 -77.74 -54.23 72.00
CA ALA A 44 -78.02 -52.82 72.21
C ALA A 44 -76.77 -52.05 72.67
N SER A 45 -75.98 -52.63 73.57
CA SER A 45 -74.69 -52.08 74.00
C SER A 45 -73.71 -51.95 72.83
N TYR A 46 -73.67 -52.97 71.95
CA TYR A 46 -72.83 -52.93 70.75
C TYR A 46 -73.25 -51.80 69.78
N VAL A 47 -74.55 -51.62 69.52
CA VAL A 47 -75.04 -50.53 68.66
C VAL A 47 -74.68 -49.16 69.22
N VAL A 48 -74.87 -48.93 70.53
CA VAL A 48 -74.49 -47.66 71.19
C VAL A 48 -72.99 -47.42 71.06
N HIS A 49 -72.17 -48.46 71.23
CA HIS A 49 -70.73 -48.36 71.06
C HIS A 49 -70.32 -48.00 69.62
N VAL A 50 -70.94 -48.64 68.62
CA VAL A 50 -70.67 -48.37 67.19
C VAL A 50 -71.08 -46.94 66.80
N VAL A 51 -72.24 -46.47 67.27
CA VAL A 51 -72.70 -45.09 67.02
C VAL A 51 -71.75 -44.09 67.70
N TRP A 52 -71.34 -44.35 68.94
CA TRP A 52 -70.35 -43.51 69.63
C TRP A 52 -69.00 -43.49 68.91
N LYS A 53 -68.57 -44.62 68.37
CA LYS A 53 -67.34 -44.73 67.59
C LYS A 53 -67.44 -43.96 66.28
N MET A 54 -68.52 -44.12 65.51
CA MET A 54 -68.77 -43.34 64.28
C MET A 54 -68.83 -41.84 64.56
N ALA A 55 -69.46 -41.41 65.67
CA ALA A 55 -69.48 -40.01 66.08
C ALA A 55 -68.13 -39.48 66.58
N ARG A 56 -67.22 -40.35 67.06
CA ARG A 56 -65.87 -39.98 67.50
C ARG A 56 -64.89 -39.90 66.33
N PHE A 57 -65.13 -40.64 65.26
CA PHE A 57 -64.39 -40.54 64.00
C PHE A 57 -65.12 -39.57 63.05
N ASP A 58 -65.27 -38.31 63.44
CA ASP A 58 -65.71 -37.26 62.50
C ASP A 58 -64.75 -37.22 61.30
N PRO A 59 -65.21 -37.25 60.03
CA PRO A 59 -64.34 -37.21 58.86
C PRO A 59 -63.47 -35.95 58.79
N ASP A 60 -63.97 -34.84 59.34
CA ASP A 60 -63.39 -33.51 59.17
C ASP A 60 -62.04 -33.33 59.85
N TRP A 61 -61.76 -34.00 60.98
CA TRP A 61 -60.46 -33.86 61.64
C TRP A 61 -59.35 -34.64 60.92
N MET A 62 -59.68 -35.75 60.24
CA MET A 62 -58.72 -36.50 59.42
C MET A 62 -58.44 -35.79 58.11
N THR A 63 -59.47 -35.21 57.48
CA THR A 63 -59.28 -34.40 56.26
C THR A 63 -58.48 -33.15 56.55
N GLN A 64 -58.77 -32.42 57.64
CA GLN A 64 -57.98 -31.24 58.05
C GLN A 64 -56.53 -31.58 58.40
N ALA A 65 -56.28 -32.71 59.07
CA ALA A 65 -54.90 -33.12 59.38
C ALA A 65 -54.10 -33.49 58.12
N VAL A 66 -54.75 -34.17 57.15
CA VAL A 66 -54.13 -34.48 55.86
C VAL A 66 -53.95 -33.22 55.02
N GLU A 67 -54.93 -32.33 54.99
CA GLU A 67 -54.87 -31.04 54.28
C GLU A 67 -53.72 -30.19 54.79
N GLN A 68 -53.58 -30.00 56.12
CA GLN A 68 -52.44 -29.30 56.71
C GLN A 68 -51.11 -29.98 56.38
N THR A 69 -51.04 -31.31 56.45
CA THR A 69 -49.81 -32.03 56.13
C THR A 69 -49.44 -31.89 54.64
N VAL A 70 -50.43 -31.93 53.75
CA VAL A 70 -50.22 -31.78 52.31
C VAL A 70 -49.84 -30.33 51.98
N GLU A 71 -50.49 -29.35 52.60
CA GLU A 71 -50.16 -27.93 52.43
C GLU A 71 -48.73 -27.64 52.88
N GLU A 72 -48.32 -28.10 54.07
CA GLU A 72 -46.95 -27.97 54.56
C GLU A 72 -45.93 -28.68 53.65
N GLN A 73 -46.26 -29.87 53.16
CA GLN A 73 -45.39 -30.60 52.21
C GLN A 73 -45.30 -29.88 50.85
N VAL A 74 -46.40 -29.31 50.36
CA VAL A 74 -46.43 -28.58 49.08
C VAL A 74 -45.67 -27.26 49.20
N GLU A 75 -45.79 -26.53 50.31
CA GLU A 75 -44.96 -25.35 50.57
C GLU A 75 -43.48 -25.72 50.64
N ALA A 76 -43.12 -26.76 51.39
CA ALA A 76 -41.73 -27.21 51.51
C ALA A 76 -41.13 -27.65 50.16
N VAL A 77 -41.92 -28.34 49.32
CA VAL A 77 -41.52 -28.72 47.96
C VAL A 77 -41.42 -27.50 47.06
N GLN A 78 -42.35 -26.55 47.11
CA GLN A 78 -42.27 -25.31 46.33
C GLN A 78 -41.01 -24.53 46.66
N THR A 79 -40.68 -24.34 47.94
CA THR A 79 -39.45 -23.65 48.34
C THR A 79 -38.20 -24.39 47.86
N GLN A 80 -38.14 -25.72 47.99
CA GLN A 80 -36.99 -26.48 47.47
C GLN A 80 -36.87 -26.39 45.94
N VAL A 81 -37.98 -26.41 45.23
CA VAL A 81 -37.99 -26.27 43.77
C VAL A 81 -37.55 -24.88 43.37
N GLU A 82 -38.06 -23.83 44.01
CA GLU A 82 -37.65 -22.44 43.76
C GLU A 82 -36.14 -22.27 43.99
N GLU A 83 -35.60 -22.69 45.15
CA GLU A 83 -34.17 -22.60 45.43
C GLU A 83 -33.31 -23.40 44.45
N THR A 84 -33.80 -24.57 44.02
CA THR A 84 -33.08 -25.43 43.07
C THR A 84 -33.08 -24.81 41.67
N VAL A 85 -34.23 -24.28 41.24
CA VAL A 85 -34.37 -23.62 39.94
C VAL A 85 -33.54 -22.34 39.91
N GLU A 86 -33.58 -21.52 40.96
CA GLU A 86 -32.79 -20.29 41.05
C GLU A 86 -31.29 -20.61 40.94
N LYS A 87 -30.78 -21.58 41.72
CA LYS A 87 -29.38 -22.02 41.61
C LYS A 87 -29.03 -22.58 40.23
N GLN A 88 -29.93 -23.33 39.60
CA GLN A 88 -29.69 -23.85 38.26
C GLN A 88 -29.65 -22.72 37.23
N VAL A 89 -30.54 -21.73 37.34
CA VAL A 89 -30.60 -20.58 36.44
C VAL A 89 -29.33 -19.73 36.61
N GLU A 90 -28.92 -19.43 37.84
CA GLU A 90 -27.67 -18.70 38.11
C GLU A 90 -26.45 -19.44 37.54
N GLY A 91 -26.36 -20.75 37.78
CA GLY A 91 -25.25 -21.56 37.26
C GLY A 91 -25.22 -21.63 35.73
N VAL A 92 -26.40 -21.71 35.07
CA VAL A 92 -26.50 -21.64 33.62
C VAL A 92 -26.12 -20.24 33.11
N GLN A 93 -26.57 -19.18 33.78
CA GLN A 93 -26.25 -17.81 33.41
C GLN A 93 -24.74 -17.56 33.48
N GLU A 94 -24.08 -17.98 34.55
CA GLU A 94 -22.61 -17.84 34.69
C GLU A 94 -21.87 -18.64 33.62
N GLN A 95 -22.30 -19.86 33.30
CA GLN A 95 -21.71 -20.65 32.22
C GLN A 95 -21.88 -19.99 30.85
N VAL A 96 -23.06 -19.42 30.59
CA VAL A 96 -23.33 -18.70 29.34
C VAL A 96 -22.46 -17.46 29.26
N GLU A 97 -22.39 -16.65 30.32
CA GLU A 97 -21.55 -15.45 30.38
C GLU A 97 -20.08 -15.79 30.12
N GLN A 98 -19.51 -16.79 30.81
CA GLN A 98 -18.14 -17.22 30.59
C GLN A 98 -17.89 -17.78 29.19
N THR A 99 -18.87 -18.49 28.61
CA THR A 99 -18.74 -19.05 27.25
C THR A 99 -18.77 -17.93 26.22
N VAL A 100 -19.69 -16.98 26.37
CA VAL A 100 -19.81 -15.81 25.48
C VAL A 100 -18.56 -14.95 25.58
N GLU A 101 -18.05 -14.67 26.79
CA GLU A 101 -16.83 -13.89 26.99
C GLU A 101 -15.63 -14.54 26.28
N LYS A 102 -15.41 -15.85 26.49
CA LYS A 102 -14.34 -16.58 25.78
C LYS A 102 -14.51 -16.59 24.26
N GLN A 103 -15.74 -16.74 23.77
CA GLN A 103 -16.00 -16.68 22.33
C GLN A 103 -15.71 -15.29 21.77
N VAL A 104 -16.11 -14.24 22.48
CA VAL A 104 -15.89 -12.84 22.08
C VAL A 104 -14.40 -12.50 22.11
N GLU A 105 -13.64 -12.90 23.12
CA GLU A 105 -12.19 -12.74 23.17
C GLU A 105 -11.49 -13.50 22.03
N GLY A 106 -11.89 -14.75 21.78
CA GLY A 106 -11.33 -15.56 20.69
C GLY A 106 -11.64 -15.00 19.30
N VAL A 107 -12.81 -14.39 19.11
CA VAL A 107 -13.17 -13.69 17.86
C VAL A 107 -12.38 -12.39 17.74
N GLN A 108 -12.27 -11.60 18.80
CA GLN A 108 -11.48 -10.36 18.79
C GLN A 108 -10.01 -10.63 18.41
N THR A 109 -9.40 -11.65 19.01
CA THR A 109 -8.01 -12.02 18.72
C THR A 109 -7.84 -12.44 17.25
N GLN A 110 -8.74 -13.28 16.73
CA GLN A 110 -8.69 -13.68 15.31
C GLN A 110 -8.88 -12.51 14.35
N VAL A 111 -9.78 -11.58 14.69
CA VAL A 111 -10.01 -10.37 13.88
C VAL A 111 -8.78 -9.48 13.91
N GLU A 112 -8.16 -9.29 15.07
CA GLU A 112 -6.94 -8.49 15.22
C GLU A 112 -5.80 -9.08 14.39
N GLU A 113 -5.53 -10.38 14.52
CA GLU A 113 -4.49 -11.09 13.74
C GLU A 113 -4.76 -11.02 12.24
N THR A 114 -6.01 -11.24 11.80
CA THR A 114 -6.38 -11.17 10.38
C THR A 114 -6.22 -9.75 9.82
N VAL A 115 -6.59 -8.73 10.60
CA VAL A 115 -6.46 -7.33 10.18
C VAL A 115 -4.99 -6.92 10.13
N GLU A 116 -4.17 -7.34 11.09
CA GLU A 116 -2.73 -7.09 11.10
C GLU A 116 -2.05 -7.72 9.87
N GLU A 117 -2.31 -9.00 9.58
CA GLU A 117 -1.79 -9.69 8.39
C GLU A 117 -2.22 -9.01 7.08
N GLN A 118 -3.50 -8.62 6.97
CA GLN A 118 -4.01 -7.89 5.80
C GLN A 118 -3.30 -6.53 5.64
N VAL A 119 -3.09 -5.80 6.73
CA VAL A 119 -2.43 -4.48 6.72
C VAL A 119 -0.96 -4.60 6.36
N GLU A 120 -0.24 -5.60 6.88
CA GLU A 120 1.15 -5.89 6.50
C GLU A 120 1.27 -6.29 5.02
N GLY A 121 0.36 -7.14 4.53
CA GLY A 121 0.32 -7.55 3.12
C GLY A 121 0.03 -6.39 2.17
N VAL A 122 -0.85 -5.46 2.55
CA VAL A 122 -1.11 -4.24 1.78
C VAL A 122 0.09 -3.29 1.83
N GLN A 123 0.73 -3.09 2.99
CA GLN A 123 1.92 -2.24 3.10
C GLN A 123 3.04 -2.74 2.19
N THR A 124 3.31 -4.04 2.20
CA THR A 124 4.34 -4.66 1.35
C THR A 124 4.03 -4.47 -0.14
N GLN A 125 2.79 -4.71 -0.57
CA GLN A 125 2.40 -4.49 -1.96
C GLN A 125 2.52 -3.03 -2.39
N VAL A 126 2.16 -2.09 -1.51
CA VAL A 126 2.29 -0.65 -1.78
C VAL A 126 3.76 -0.27 -1.89
N GLU A 127 4.62 -0.77 -1.00
CA GLU A 127 6.06 -0.51 -1.04
C GLU A 127 6.69 -1.02 -2.33
N GLU A 128 6.41 -2.28 -2.72
CA GLU A 128 6.89 -2.88 -3.97
C GLU A 128 6.40 -2.11 -5.21
N THR A 129 5.11 -1.74 -5.24
CA THR A 129 4.54 -0.97 -6.36
C THR A 129 5.17 0.42 -6.46
N VAL A 130 5.41 1.08 -5.33
CA VAL A 130 6.04 2.41 -5.31
C VAL A 130 7.51 2.31 -5.74
N GLU A 131 8.24 1.29 -5.28
CA GLU A 131 9.62 1.05 -5.68
C GLU A 131 9.71 0.82 -7.21
N GLU A 132 8.88 -0.08 -7.76
CA GLU A 132 8.83 -0.34 -9.22
C GLU A 132 8.47 0.92 -10.02
N GLN A 133 7.48 1.70 -9.56
CA GLN A 133 7.10 2.96 -10.18
C GLN A 133 8.27 3.97 -10.17
N VAL A 134 8.99 4.08 -9.05
CA VAL A 134 10.12 5.00 -8.91
C VAL A 134 11.30 4.58 -9.78
N GLU A 135 11.62 3.29 -9.85
CA GLU A 135 12.65 2.75 -10.75
C GLU A 135 12.29 2.99 -12.23
N GLY A 136 11.03 2.73 -12.60
CA GLY A 136 10.53 2.98 -13.96
C GLY A 136 10.59 4.46 -14.36
N VAL A 137 10.28 5.37 -13.42
CA VAL A 137 10.41 6.81 -13.63
C VAL A 137 11.88 7.22 -13.74
N GLN A 138 12.76 6.73 -12.87
CA GLN A 138 14.20 7.03 -12.94
C GLN A 138 14.78 6.62 -14.30
N THR A 139 14.47 5.42 -14.77
CA THR A 139 14.94 4.91 -16.06
C THR A 139 14.44 5.77 -17.23
N GLN A 140 13.15 6.16 -17.23
CA GLN A 140 12.62 7.06 -18.26
C GLN A 140 13.26 8.45 -18.23
N VAL A 141 13.54 8.98 -17.04
CA VAL A 141 14.22 10.27 -16.88
C VAL A 141 15.65 10.17 -17.39
N GLU A 142 16.40 9.13 -17.03
CA GLU A 142 17.75 8.90 -17.56
C GLU A 142 17.75 8.81 -19.08
N GLU A 143 16.90 7.97 -19.68
CA GLU A 143 16.82 7.81 -21.14
C GLU A 143 16.43 9.13 -21.83
N THR A 144 15.52 9.90 -21.24
CA THR A 144 15.10 11.19 -21.81
C THR A 144 16.22 12.21 -21.73
N VAL A 145 16.92 12.30 -20.60
CA VAL A 145 18.05 13.21 -20.40
C VAL A 145 19.20 12.83 -21.33
N GLU A 146 19.52 11.54 -21.45
CA GLU A 146 20.55 11.05 -22.36
C GLU A 146 20.26 11.45 -23.81
N LYS A 147 19.04 11.17 -24.32
CA LYS A 147 18.62 11.60 -25.67
C LYS A 147 18.65 13.10 -25.86
N GLN A 148 18.25 13.89 -24.86
CA GLN A 148 18.31 15.34 -24.95
C GLN A 148 19.76 15.83 -25.00
N VAL A 149 20.65 15.25 -24.19
CA VAL A 149 22.07 15.60 -24.19
C VAL A 149 22.73 15.23 -25.51
N GLU A 150 22.46 14.04 -26.05
CA GLU A 150 22.93 13.63 -27.38
C GLU A 150 22.43 14.58 -28.47
N GLY A 151 21.14 14.90 -28.49
CA GLY A 151 20.57 15.83 -29.47
C GLY A 151 21.18 17.24 -29.39
N VAL A 152 21.43 17.73 -28.17
CA VAL A 152 22.13 19.01 -27.97
C VAL A 152 23.58 18.93 -28.44
N GLN A 153 24.30 17.85 -28.15
CA GLN A 153 25.67 17.67 -28.62
C GLN A 153 25.74 17.68 -30.15
N THR A 154 24.88 16.93 -30.84
CA THR A 154 24.84 16.93 -32.31
C THR A 154 24.53 18.31 -32.87
N GLN A 155 23.56 19.02 -32.28
CA GLN A 155 23.20 20.36 -32.76
C GLN A 155 24.33 21.37 -32.53
N VAL A 156 25.05 21.28 -31.40
CA VAL A 156 26.24 22.10 -31.13
C VAL A 156 27.35 21.76 -32.12
N GLU A 157 27.60 20.48 -32.38
CA GLU A 157 28.64 20.04 -33.31
C GLU A 157 28.36 20.55 -34.73
N GLU A 158 27.13 20.38 -35.23
CA GLU A 158 26.70 20.89 -36.53
C GLU A 158 26.79 22.43 -36.62
N THR A 159 26.35 23.14 -35.58
CA THR A 159 26.43 24.61 -35.55
C THR A 159 27.88 25.09 -35.56
N VAL A 160 28.75 24.43 -34.79
CA VAL A 160 30.19 24.78 -34.73
C VAL A 160 30.86 24.47 -36.07
N GLU A 161 30.54 23.33 -36.69
CA GLU A 161 31.06 22.96 -38.00
C GLU A 161 30.64 23.99 -39.06
N GLU A 162 29.36 24.36 -39.15
CA GLU A 162 28.85 25.38 -40.06
C GLU A 162 29.49 26.75 -39.81
N GLN A 163 29.64 27.17 -38.54
CA GLN A 163 30.33 28.41 -38.20
C GLN A 163 31.80 28.39 -38.63
N VAL A 164 32.50 27.27 -38.42
CA VAL A 164 33.91 27.12 -38.80
C VAL A 164 34.07 27.13 -40.31
N GLU A 165 33.21 26.42 -41.05
CA GLU A 165 33.19 26.46 -42.51
C GLU A 165 32.95 27.87 -43.03
N GLY A 166 31.94 28.58 -42.50
CA GLY A 166 31.62 29.95 -42.91
C GLY A 166 32.71 30.98 -42.58
N VAL A 167 33.46 30.75 -41.48
CA VAL A 167 34.66 31.56 -41.17
C VAL A 167 35.79 31.23 -42.12
N GLN A 168 36.02 29.95 -42.45
CA GLN A 168 37.04 29.56 -43.42
C GLN A 168 36.79 30.19 -44.79
N THR A 169 35.55 30.18 -45.29
CA THR A 169 35.20 30.80 -46.58
C THR A 169 35.42 32.30 -46.56
N GLN A 170 34.98 33.00 -45.50
CA GLN A 170 35.21 34.44 -45.36
C GLN A 170 36.70 34.79 -45.30
N VAL A 171 37.50 33.99 -44.59
CA VAL A 171 38.95 34.17 -44.53
C VAL A 171 39.57 33.95 -45.91
N GLU A 172 39.16 32.90 -46.63
CA GLU A 172 39.66 32.59 -47.96
C GLU A 172 39.33 33.70 -48.96
N GLU A 173 38.08 34.19 -48.98
CA GLU A 173 37.63 35.31 -49.82
C GLU A 173 38.38 36.61 -49.47
N THR A 174 38.53 36.93 -48.18
CA THR A 174 39.26 38.13 -47.75
C THR A 174 40.73 38.05 -48.15
N VAL A 175 41.37 36.89 -48.00
CA VAL A 175 42.77 36.67 -48.39
C VAL A 175 42.92 36.77 -49.90
N GLU A 176 42.00 36.19 -50.67
CA GLU A 176 42.00 36.28 -52.14
C GLU A 176 41.86 37.74 -52.60
N GLU A 177 40.88 38.49 -52.08
CA GLU A 177 40.70 39.91 -52.38
C GLU A 177 41.94 40.75 -51.99
N GLN A 178 42.53 40.51 -50.81
CA GLN A 178 43.76 41.18 -50.40
C GLN A 178 44.93 40.86 -51.35
N VAL A 179 45.06 39.60 -51.77
CA VAL A 179 46.13 39.18 -52.69
C VAL A 179 45.93 39.80 -54.08
N GLU A 180 44.71 39.82 -54.61
CA GLU A 180 44.39 40.50 -55.87
C GLU A 180 44.66 42.01 -55.80
N GLY A 181 44.25 42.66 -54.71
CA GLY A 181 44.51 44.08 -54.47
C GLY A 181 46.01 44.40 -54.34
N VAL A 182 46.80 43.50 -53.75
CA VAL A 182 48.26 43.63 -53.70
C VAL A 182 48.86 43.39 -55.09
N GLN A 183 48.41 42.38 -55.83
CA GLN A 183 48.90 42.12 -57.20
C GLN A 183 48.66 43.33 -58.11
N THR A 184 47.48 43.93 -58.06
CA THR A 184 47.13 45.11 -58.85
C THR A 184 48.01 46.31 -58.50
N GLN A 185 48.22 46.58 -57.20
CA GLN A 185 49.14 47.65 -56.76
C GLN A 185 50.58 47.38 -57.19
N VAL A 186 51.04 46.13 -57.11
CA VAL A 186 52.38 45.75 -57.58
C VAL A 186 52.48 45.96 -59.08
N GLU A 187 51.47 45.57 -59.85
CA GLU A 187 51.43 45.75 -61.31
C GLU A 187 51.48 47.24 -61.69
N GLU A 188 50.66 48.10 -61.07
CA GLU A 188 50.71 49.56 -61.29
C GLU A 188 52.09 50.15 -60.92
N VAL A 189 52.65 49.80 -59.76
CA VAL A 189 53.95 50.33 -59.32
C VAL A 189 55.07 49.86 -60.25
N VAL A 190 55.03 48.61 -60.70
CA VAL A 190 56.01 48.05 -61.64
C VAL A 190 55.87 48.71 -63.00
N GLU A 191 54.65 48.84 -63.52
CA GLU A 191 54.38 49.49 -64.81
C GLU A 191 54.87 50.94 -64.79
N GLN A 192 54.51 51.71 -63.76
CA GLN A 192 54.96 53.09 -63.60
C GLN A 192 56.49 53.20 -63.46
N SER A 193 57.12 52.32 -62.65
CA SER A 193 58.57 52.33 -62.47
C SER A 193 59.33 51.94 -63.74
N VAL A 194 58.78 51.00 -64.51
CA VAL A 194 59.33 50.56 -65.79
C VAL A 194 59.17 51.67 -66.83
N GLU A 195 57.99 52.28 -66.93
CA GLU A 195 57.73 53.40 -67.83
C GLU A 195 58.68 54.57 -67.55
N GLU A 196 58.76 55.04 -66.29
CA GLU A 196 59.66 56.13 -65.91
C GLU A 196 61.14 55.80 -66.19
N THR A 197 61.54 54.54 -66.00
CA THR A 197 62.91 54.11 -66.28
C THR A 197 63.20 54.02 -67.76
N VAL A 198 62.27 53.49 -68.55
CA VAL A 198 62.39 53.39 -70.01
C VAL A 198 62.38 54.78 -70.62
N GLU A 199 61.49 55.68 -70.21
CA GLU A 199 61.47 57.08 -70.65
C GLU A 199 62.81 57.76 -70.37
N ARG A 200 63.33 57.65 -69.14
CA ARG A 200 64.62 58.23 -68.76
C ARG A 200 65.78 57.65 -69.58
N GLN A 201 65.75 56.35 -69.88
CA GLN A 201 66.75 55.72 -70.75
C GLN A 201 66.61 56.18 -72.20
N VAL A 202 65.39 56.30 -72.71
CA VAL A 202 65.11 56.77 -74.08
C VAL A 202 65.51 58.22 -74.25
N GLU A 203 65.23 59.10 -73.28
CA GLU A 203 65.71 60.49 -73.27
C GLU A 203 67.23 60.54 -73.26
N ALA A 204 67.89 59.77 -72.38
CA ALA A 204 69.35 59.70 -72.34
C ALA A 204 69.96 59.18 -73.67
N VAL A 205 69.29 58.23 -74.33
CA VAL A 205 69.68 57.75 -75.67
C VAL A 205 69.46 58.84 -76.71
N GLN A 206 68.33 59.56 -76.69
CA GLN A 206 68.06 60.66 -77.62
C GLN A 206 69.12 61.76 -77.51
N THR A 207 69.47 62.19 -76.29
CA THR A 207 70.54 63.17 -76.09
C THR A 207 71.88 62.67 -76.65
N GLN A 208 72.22 61.39 -76.44
CA GLN A 208 73.43 60.81 -77.04
C GLN A 208 73.36 60.77 -78.57
N VAL A 209 72.19 60.49 -79.15
CA VAL A 209 71.98 60.50 -80.61
C VAL A 209 72.11 61.91 -81.17
N GLU A 210 71.59 62.93 -80.48
CA GLU A 210 71.77 64.34 -80.84
C GLU A 210 73.23 64.76 -80.77
N ASP A 211 73.94 64.42 -79.69
CA ASP A 211 75.38 64.65 -79.55
C ASP A 211 76.16 63.97 -80.70
N VAL A 212 75.81 62.73 -81.05
CA VAL A 212 76.42 62.02 -82.19
C VAL A 212 76.08 62.70 -83.51
N LYS A 213 74.85 63.18 -83.69
CA LYS A 213 74.41 63.91 -84.89
C LYS A 213 75.16 65.23 -85.05
N GLU A 214 75.32 66.00 -83.98
CA GLU A 214 76.13 67.23 -84.01
C GLU A 214 77.60 66.90 -84.31
N ARG A 215 78.12 65.80 -83.77
CA ARG A 215 79.47 65.31 -84.09
C ARG A 215 79.61 64.89 -85.56
N VAL A 216 78.56 64.36 -86.18
CA VAL A 216 78.52 64.02 -87.62
C VAL A 216 78.37 65.27 -88.48
N GLU A 217 77.56 66.25 -88.09
CA GLU A 217 77.41 67.53 -88.80
C GLU A 217 78.67 68.40 -88.75
N ARG A 218 79.51 68.25 -87.71
CA ARG A 218 80.87 68.81 -87.65
C ARG A 218 81.92 68.03 -88.45
N ARG A 219 81.55 66.94 -89.14
CA ARG A 219 82.46 66.38 -90.15
C ARG A 219 82.59 67.40 -91.29
N PRO A 220 83.81 67.75 -91.72
CA PRO A 220 83.99 68.59 -92.89
C PRO A 220 83.29 67.92 -94.08
N ARG A 221 82.51 68.72 -94.84
CA ARG A 221 81.99 68.30 -96.13
C ARG A 221 83.18 67.96 -97.02
N GLU A 222 83.08 66.95 -97.87
CA GLU A 222 84.15 66.48 -98.79
C GLU A 222 84.74 67.58 -99.71
N ALA A 223 84.21 68.80 -99.68
CA ALA A 223 84.74 69.97 -100.39
C ALA A 223 85.87 70.73 -99.67
N GLU A 224 86.29 70.33 -98.45
CA GLU A 224 87.44 70.90 -97.72
C GLU A 224 88.60 69.89 -97.52
N ILE A 225 88.59 68.77 -98.24
CA ILE A 225 89.69 67.79 -98.22
C ILE A 225 90.73 68.09 -99.33
N GLU A 226 90.40 68.94 -100.30
CA GLU A 226 91.29 69.29 -101.42
C GLU A 226 92.31 70.40 -101.10
N GLU A 227 92.21 71.10 -99.95
CA GLU A 227 93.15 72.20 -99.58
C GLU A 227 94.22 71.79 -98.54
N ILE A 228 94.27 70.52 -98.13
CA ILE A 228 95.32 70.01 -97.19
C ILE A 228 96.29 69.03 -97.87
N VAL A 229 96.07 68.70 -99.14
CA VAL A 229 97.00 67.83 -99.90
C VAL A 229 98.05 68.63 -100.69
N GLU A 230 97.86 69.92 -100.94
CA GLU A 230 98.84 70.79 -101.62
C GLU A 230 99.48 71.81 -100.66
N GLY A 231 100.26 71.32 -99.68
CA GLY A 231 100.99 72.21 -98.77
C GLY A 231 102.13 71.58 -97.96
N SER A 232 102.36 70.27 -98.09
CA SER A 232 103.41 69.56 -97.34
C SER A 232 104.28 68.73 -98.28
N VAL A 233 104.99 69.42 -99.17
CA VAL A 233 106.07 68.88 -99.99
C VAL A 233 107.41 69.21 -99.32
N GLY A 234 108.24 68.19 -99.09
CA GLY A 234 109.70 68.28 -99.35
C GLY A 234 110.67 68.35 -98.15
N ASP A 235 111.73 67.55 -98.31
CA ASP A 235 113.07 67.54 -97.66
C ASP A 235 113.17 67.08 -96.19
N ASP A 236 114.06 66.17 -95.77
CA ASP A 236 115.35 65.64 -96.28
C ASP A 236 115.39 64.10 -96.01
N ALA A 237 115.93 63.19 -96.83
CA ALA A 237 117.29 62.97 -97.36
C ALA A 237 118.38 62.66 -96.30
N ASP A 238 118.96 61.45 -96.46
CA ASP A 238 120.28 60.92 -96.05
C ASP A 238 120.58 60.58 -94.57
N GLU A 239 120.88 59.30 -94.27
CA GLU A 239 122.26 58.75 -94.20
C GLU A 239 122.28 57.24 -93.85
N GLU A 240 123.15 56.52 -94.58
CA GLU A 240 123.85 55.22 -94.33
C GLU A 240 123.08 53.88 -94.31
#